data_AF-A0A2N7RMI7-F1
#
_entry.id   AF-A0A2N7RMI7-F1
#
_cell.length_a   1.000
_cell.length_b   1.000
_cell.length_c   1.000
_cell.angle_alpha   90.00
_cell.angle_beta   90.00
_cell.angle_gamma   90.00
#
_symmetry.space_group_name_H-M   'P 1'
#
loop_
_entity.id
_entity.type
_entity.pdbx_description
1 polymer ?
#
loop_
_entity_poly.entity_id
_entity_poly.type
_entity_poly.pdbx_seq_one_letter_code
_entity_poly.pdbx_strand_id
1 'polypeptide(L)'
;MRISTTSSRGPSLKHVAIGAAVALLSGIAINSIAAAAPGAYDKQFLSKAADAGSTEIAASKVAQSKSSNAQVKTFADAMVTDHTKVADELKQLASSKQIEVSDQPGAKHKAQIDKLSRLEGAQFDKEYAASIGVAAHKDAVKLFTDASQKASDPDIKAFAAKTLPALQHHLEMANALHTALAK
;
A
#
# COMPACT_ATOMS: atom_id res chain seq x y z
N MET A 1 -2.24 -39.80 79.73
CA MET A 1 -1.19 -38.96 79.13
C MET A 1 0.11 -39.74 79.06
N ARG A 2 0.53 -40.20 77.87
CA ARG A 2 1.93 -40.35 77.38
C ARG A 2 1.98 -41.23 76.12
N ILE A 3 2.19 -40.56 74.99
CA ILE A 3 3.15 -40.89 73.92
C ILE A 3 3.76 -42.32 73.89
N SER A 4 3.66 -42.98 72.73
CA SER A 4 4.76 -43.00 71.73
C SER A 4 4.39 -43.81 70.49
N THR A 5 4.45 -43.21 69.30
CA THR A 5 4.46 -43.92 68.02
C THR A 5 5.82 -43.75 67.36
N THR A 6 6.54 -44.85 67.15
CA THR A 6 7.73 -44.89 66.29
C THR A 6 7.50 -45.93 65.20
N SER A 7 7.74 -45.54 63.94
CA SER A 7 7.71 -46.45 62.79
C SER A 7 9.11 -46.50 62.18
N SER A 8 9.56 -47.70 61.83
CA SER A 8 10.94 -47.98 61.41
C SER A 8 11.09 -48.05 59.89
N ARG A 9 12.31 -47.77 59.41
CA ARG A 9 12.71 -47.81 57.99
C ARG A 9 12.67 -49.24 57.40
N GLY A 10 12.35 -49.31 56.10
CA GLY A 10 12.77 -50.38 55.17
C GLY A 10 13.69 -49.82 54.06
N PRO A 11 14.53 -50.63 53.40
CA PRO A 11 15.64 -50.14 52.57
C PRO A 11 15.44 -50.11 51.03
N SER A 12 16.44 -49.56 50.35
CA SER A 12 16.58 -49.21 48.91
C SER A 12 16.42 -50.31 47.84
N LEU A 13 15.88 -49.87 46.69
CA LEU A 13 16.31 -50.05 45.27
C LEU A 13 17.02 -51.35 44.81
N LYS A 14 16.59 -51.88 43.65
CA LYS A 14 17.32 -51.85 42.35
C LYS A 14 16.55 -52.53 41.18
N HIS A 15 16.53 -51.85 40.02
CA HIS A 15 16.37 -52.25 38.59
C HIS A 15 15.77 -53.64 38.22
N VAL A 16 14.85 -53.84 37.26
CA VAL A 16 14.95 -53.84 35.77
C VAL A 16 13.55 -54.27 35.22
N ALA A 17 13.02 -54.02 34.00
CA ALA A 17 13.09 -52.95 32.97
C ALA A 17 12.10 -53.33 31.80
N ILE A 18 12.24 -52.71 30.61
CA ILE A 18 11.62 -53.03 29.28
C ILE A 18 10.15 -52.59 29.07
N GLY A 19 9.94 -51.77 28.02
CA GLY A 19 8.62 -51.30 27.57
C GLY A 19 8.72 -50.12 26.59
N ALA A 20 9.53 -50.23 25.53
CA ALA A 20 9.77 -49.12 24.60
C ALA A 20 8.58 -48.89 23.64
N ALA A 21 7.76 -47.88 23.92
CA ALA A 21 6.73 -47.40 23.00
C ALA A 21 7.32 -46.34 22.05
N VAL A 22 7.77 -46.78 20.87
CA VAL A 22 8.15 -45.85 19.78
C VAL A 22 6.86 -45.34 19.13
N ALA A 23 6.36 -44.20 19.63
CA ALA A 23 5.33 -43.45 18.94
C ALA A 23 5.95 -42.76 17.72
N LEU A 24 5.61 -43.23 16.51
CA LEU A 24 6.01 -42.60 15.25
C LEU A 24 5.28 -41.26 15.09
N LEU A 25 5.89 -40.17 15.57
CA LEU A 25 5.46 -38.82 15.19
C LEU A 25 5.77 -38.60 13.72
N SER A 26 4.77 -38.81 12.87
CA SER A 26 4.78 -38.38 11.47
C SER A 26 4.82 -36.85 11.42
N GLY A 27 6.03 -36.29 11.36
CA GLY A 27 6.23 -34.85 11.20
C GLY A 27 5.62 -34.38 9.89
N ILE A 28 4.51 -33.63 9.98
CA ILE A 28 3.97 -32.89 8.83
C ILE A 28 5.01 -31.81 8.51
N ALA A 29 5.77 -32.03 7.43
CA ALA A 29 6.60 -31.00 6.85
C ALA A 29 5.69 -29.88 6.33
N ILE A 30 5.54 -28.82 7.12
CA ILE A 30 4.93 -27.59 6.64
C ILE A 30 5.89 -27.01 5.62
N ASN A 31 5.65 -27.29 4.34
CA ASN A 31 6.31 -26.62 3.24
C ASN A 31 5.87 -25.15 3.26
N SER A 32 6.53 -24.34 4.10
CA SER A 32 6.47 -22.89 4.02
C SER A 32 7.01 -22.48 2.66
N ILE A 33 6.09 -22.27 1.71
CA ILE A 33 6.38 -21.58 0.47
C ILE A 33 6.78 -20.16 0.90
N ALA A 34 8.07 -19.93 1.06
CA ALA A 34 8.60 -18.59 1.21
C ALA A 34 8.10 -17.78 0.02
N ALA A 35 7.38 -16.68 0.29
CA ALA A 35 6.91 -15.81 -0.78
C ALA A 35 8.11 -15.41 -1.63
N ALA A 36 8.03 -15.70 -2.93
CA ALA A 36 9.12 -15.39 -3.85
C ALA A 36 9.42 -13.89 -3.78
N ALA A 37 10.71 -13.54 -3.69
CA ALA A 37 11.11 -12.13 -3.59
C ALA A 37 10.51 -11.32 -4.76
N PRO A 38 10.02 -10.09 -4.54
CA PRO A 38 9.27 -9.35 -5.54
C PRO A 38 9.99 -9.22 -6.89
N GLY A 39 9.25 -9.53 -7.95
CA GLY A 39 9.75 -9.55 -9.31
C GLY A 39 10.10 -8.16 -9.84
N ALA A 40 10.74 -8.11 -11.02
CA ALA A 40 11.04 -6.85 -11.70
C ALA A 40 9.77 -6.03 -12.00
N TYR A 41 8.65 -6.71 -12.27
CA TYR A 41 7.33 -6.08 -12.45
C TYR A 41 6.83 -5.42 -11.16
N ASP A 42 6.91 -6.12 -10.03
CA ASP A 42 6.46 -5.61 -8.71
C ASP A 42 7.23 -4.35 -8.30
N LYS A 43 8.55 -4.36 -8.48
CA LYS A 43 9.43 -3.21 -8.24
C LYS A 43 9.08 -2.03 -9.15
N GLN A 44 8.81 -2.30 -10.44
CA GLN A 44 8.38 -1.26 -11.38
C GLN A 44 7.00 -0.68 -11.02
N PHE A 45 6.06 -1.51 -10.57
CA PHE A 45 4.74 -1.06 -10.11
C PHE A 45 4.86 -0.12 -8.91
N LEU A 46 5.54 -0.54 -7.84
CA LEU A 46 5.71 0.29 -6.64
C LEU A 46 6.41 1.62 -6.95
N SER A 47 7.47 1.59 -7.77
CA SER A 47 8.18 2.81 -8.20
C SER A 47 7.28 3.77 -9.00
N LYS A 48 6.47 3.26 -9.94
CA LYS A 48 5.52 4.08 -10.72
C LYS A 48 4.38 4.63 -9.87
N ALA A 49 3.83 3.81 -8.97
CA ALA A 49 2.74 4.22 -8.08
C ALA A 49 3.19 5.29 -7.08
N ALA A 50 4.43 5.22 -6.57
CA ALA A 50 5.00 6.26 -5.71
C ALA A 50 5.23 7.59 -6.45
N ASP A 51 5.78 7.54 -7.67
CA ASP A 51 5.99 8.71 -8.53
C ASP A 51 4.66 9.37 -8.93
N ALA A 52 3.64 8.57 -9.31
CA ALA A 52 2.31 9.06 -9.63
C ALA A 52 1.61 9.70 -8.40
N GLY A 53 1.50 8.96 -7.28
CA GLY A 53 0.80 9.45 -6.09
C GLY A 53 1.46 10.69 -5.48
N SER A 54 2.80 10.75 -5.43
CA SER A 54 3.51 11.95 -4.97
C SER A 54 3.31 13.14 -5.92
N THR A 55 3.17 12.91 -7.22
CA THR A 55 2.82 13.93 -8.23
C THR A 55 1.41 14.46 -8.02
N GLU A 56 0.44 13.58 -7.82
CA GLU A 56 -0.96 13.91 -7.59
C GLU A 56 -1.14 14.71 -6.28
N ILE A 57 -0.46 14.32 -5.20
CA ILE A 57 -0.41 15.09 -3.94
C ILE A 57 0.20 16.47 -4.16
N ALA A 58 1.36 16.56 -4.83
CA ALA A 58 2.07 17.82 -5.03
C ALA A 58 1.27 18.81 -5.91
N ALA A 59 0.70 18.33 -7.01
CA ALA A 59 -0.15 19.14 -7.88
C ALA A 59 -1.45 19.58 -7.19
N SER A 60 -2.04 18.72 -6.35
CA SER A 60 -3.26 19.05 -5.60
C SER A 60 -3.00 20.09 -4.50
N LYS A 61 -1.82 20.09 -3.85
CA LYS A 61 -1.39 21.18 -2.96
C LYS A 61 -1.23 22.52 -3.69
N VAL A 62 -0.78 22.49 -4.94
CA VAL A 62 -0.80 23.69 -5.80
C VAL A 62 -2.24 24.13 -6.09
N ALA A 63 -3.17 23.20 -6.36
CA ALA A 63 -4.58 23.54 -6.60
C ALA A 63 -5.30 24.13 -5.37
N GLN A 64 -5.06 23.59 -4.17
CA GLN A 64 -5.58 24.14 -2.90
C GLN A 64 -5.20 25.62 -2.71
N SER A 65 -3.95 25.98 -3.07
CA SER A 65 -3.41 27.33 -2.91
C SER A 65 -3.76 28.29 -4.05
N LYS A 66 -3.78 27.83 -5.32
CA LYS A 66 -3.99 28.70 -6.49
C LYS A 66 -5.45 28.86 -6.91
N SER A 67 -6.28 27.83 -6.80
CA SER A 67 -7.65 27.92 -7.30
C SER A 67 -8.51 28.82 -6.40
N SER A 68 -9.48 29.51 -7.00
CA SER A 68 -10.60 30.13 -6.29
C SER A 68 -11.91 29.34 -6.44
N ASN A 69 -11.92 28.29 -7.27
CA ASN A 69 -13.09 27.46 -7.54
C ASN A 69 -13.29 26.43 -6.41
N ALA A 70 -14.46 26.49 -5.76
CA ALA A 70 -14.78 25.60 -4.64
C ALA A 70 -14.74 24.11 -5.03
N GLN A 71 -15.19 23.74 -6.23
CA GLN A 71 -15.19 22.34 -6.67
C GLN A 71 -13.78 21.81 -6.92
N VAL A 72 -12.89 22.67 -7.43
CA VAL A 72 -11.45 22.34 -7.61
C VAL A 72 -10.79 22.14 -6.25
N LYS A 73 -11.08 22.99 -5.25
CA LYS A 73 -10.57 22.80 -3.88
C LYS A 73 -11.07 21.50 -3.26
N THR A 74 -12.38 21.24 -3.31
CA THR A 74 -12.95 19.99 -2.77
C THR A 74 -12.32 18.74 -3.40
N PHE A 75 -12.09 18.75 -4.72
CA PHE A 75 -11.36 17.65 -5.37
C PHE A 75 -9.91 17.56 -4.88
N ALA A 76 -9.19 18.67 -4.83
CA ALA A 76 -7.80 18.71 -4.36
C ALA A 76 -7.63 18.30 -2.89
N ASP A 77 -8.59 18.61 -2.03
CA ASP A 77 -8.62 18.20 -0.61
C ASP A 77 -8.77 16.68 -0.46
N ALA A 78 -9.67 16.07 -1.24
CA ALA A 78 -9.83 14.61 -1.29
C ALA A 78 -8.56 13.94 -1.83
N MET A 79 -8.02 14.46 -2.93
CA MET A 79 -6.76 14.00 -3.52
C MET A 79 -5.60 14.00 -2.53
N VAL A 80 -5.36 15.12 -1.83
CA VAL A 80 -4.27 15.19 -0.84
C VAL A 80 -4.51 14.23 0.33
N THR A 81 -5.74 14.12 0.81
CA THR A 81 -6.09 13.25 1.95
C THR A 81 -5.87 11.78 1.63
N ASP A 82 -6.50 11.29 0.56
CA ASP A 82 -6.52 9.87 0.24
C ASP A 82 -5.18 9.40 -0.33
N HIS A 83 -4.54 10.18 -1.21
CA HIS A 83 -3.25 9.78 -1.79
C HIS A 83 -2.11 9.85 -0.79
N THR A 84 -2.16 10.74 0.22
CA THR A 84 -1.15 10.72 1.30
C THR A 84 -1.23 9.41 2.08
N LYS A 85 -2.44 8.95 2.42
CA LYS A 85 -2.64 7.64 3.08
C LYS A 85 -2.14 6.49 2.21
N VAL A 86 -2.44 6.49 0.91
CA VAL A 86 -1.96 5.47 -0.03
C VAL A 86 -0.42 5.49 -0.16
N ALA A 87 0.19 6.67 -0.16
CA ALA A 87 1.65 6.83 -0.20
C ALA A 87 2.33 6.29 1.08
N ASP A 88 1.75 6.51 2.25
CA ASP A 88 2.24 5.95 3.51
C ASP A 88 2.14 4.41 3.53
N GLU A 89 0.99 3.85 3.11
CA GLU A 89 0.82 2.39 2.96
C GLU A 89 1.81 1.80 1.95
N LEU A 90 2.02 2.47 0.80
CA LEU A 90 2.98 2.07 -0.22
C LEU A 90 4.41 2.08 0.31
N LYS A 91 4.81 3.15 1.03
CA LYS A 91 6.15 3.30 1.61
C LYS A 91 6.45 2.18 2.62
N GLN A 92 5.49 1.87 3.50
CA GLN A 92 5.60 0.75 4.45
C GLN A 92 5.73 -0.60 3.73
N LEU A 93 4.90 -0.84 2.71
CA LEU A 93 4.96 -2.06 1.90
C LEU A 93 6.32 -2.18 1.21
N ALA A 94 6.78 -1.16 0.49
CA ALA A 94 8.08 -1.13 -0.18
C ALA A 94 9.23 -1.39 0.79
N SER A 95 9.24 -0.76 1.97
CA SER A 95 10.22 -0.99 3.04
C SER A 95 10.23 -2.43 3.54
N SER A 96 9.06 -3.04 3.80
CA SER A 96 8.96 -4.44 4.24
C SER A 96 9.47 -5.45 3.19
N LYS A 97 9.49 -5.03 1.92
CA LYS A 97 9.99 -5.80 0.77
C LYS A 97 11.43 -5.45 0.38
N GLN A 98 12.10 -4.56 1.15
CA GLN A 98 13.45 -4.03 0.86
C GLN A 98 13.55 -3.40 -0.54
N ILE A 99 12.51 -2.66 -0.94
CA ILE A 99 12.44 -1.91 -2.20
C ILE A 99 12.49 -0.42 -1.87
N GLU A 100 13.51 0.26 -2.38
CA GLU A 100 13.58 1.71 -2.32
C GLU A 100 12.59 2.35 -3.30
N VAL A 101 11.81 3.31 -2.81
CA VAL A 101 10.88 4.14 -3.59
C VAL A 101 11.05 5.60 -3.19
N SER A 102 10.93 6.52 -4.15
CA SER A 102 10.94 7.95 -3.83
C SER A 102 9.59 8.40 -3.31
N ASP A 103 9.58 9.25 -2.28
CA ASP A 103 8.37 9.97 -1.84
C ASP A 103 8.19 11.32 -2.56
N GLN A 104 8.98 11.58 -3.61
CA GLN A 104 8.97 12.81 -4.40
C GLN A 104 8.63 12.54 -5.87
N PRO A 105 7.94 13.48 -6.55
CA PRO A 105 7.76 13.42 -8.00
C PRO A 105 9.10 13.38 -8.73
N GLY A 106 9.21 12.52 -9.73
CA GLY A 106 10.34 12.46 -10.65
C GLY A 106 10.48 13.73 -11.49
N ALA A 107 11.66 13.97 -12.08
CA ALA A 107 11.99 15.23 -12.75
C ALA A 107 10.98 15.65 -13.85
N LYS A 108 10.42 14.70 -14.60
CA LYS A 108 9.39 14.96 -15.61
C LYS A 108 8.08 15.46 -14.98
N HIS A 109 7.65 14.85 -13.88
CA HIS A 109 6.44 15.25 -13.17
C HIS A 109 6.62 16.57 -12.41
N LYS A 110 7.81 16.83 -11.83
CA LYS A 110 8.14 18.19 -11.33
C LYS A 110 7.98 19.23 -12.43
N ALA A 111 8.55 19.00 -13.61
CA ALA A 111 8.40 19.91 -14.75
C ALA A 111 6.95 20.03 -15.28
N GLN A 112 6.08 19.05 -15.05
CA GLN A 112 4.64 19.15 -15.32
C GLN A 112 3.94 20.04 -14.28
N ILE A 113 4.22 19.82 -12.99
CA ILE A 113 3.72 20.66 -11.89
C ILE A 113 4.19 22.12 -12.06
N ASP A 114 5.44 22.34 -12.48
CA ASP A 114 6.01 23.66 -12.76
C ASP A 114 5.40 24.37 -13.99
N LYS A 115 4.77 23.61 -14.90
CA LYS A 115 3.99 24.18 -16.01
C LYS A 115 2.58 24.51 -15.55
N LEU A 116 1.94 23.59 -14.82
CA LEU A 116 0.62 23.77 -14.23
C LEU A 116 0.58 25.00 -13.30
N SER A 117 1.60 25.17 -12.44
CA SER A 117 1.67 26.27 -11.46
C SER A 117 1.84 27.67 -12.07
N ARG A 118 2.19 27.77 -13.36
CA ARG A 118 2.27 29.03 -14.14
C ARG A 118 0.95 29.42 -14.78
N LEU A 119 -0.04 28.54 -14.76
CA LEU A 119 -1.39 28.85 -15.23
C LEU A 119 -2.17 29.54 -14.11
N GLU A 120 -3.15 30.36 -14.46
CA GLU A 120 -3.97 31.10 -13.50
C GLU A 120 -5.47 30.92 -13.75
N GLY A 121 -6.28 31.07 -12.69
CA GLY A 121 -7.73 31.07 -12.74
C GLY A 121 -8.33 29.87 -13.50
N ALA A 122 -9.28 30.15 -14.39
CA ALA A 122 -9.98 29.10 -15.15
C ALA A 122 -9.07 28.26 -16.06
N GLN A 123 -7.91 28.77 -16.48
CA GLN A 123 -6.94 27.98 -17.24
C GLN A 123 -6.21 26.97 -16.35
N PHE A 124 -5.83 27.39 -15.14
CA PHE A 124 -5.29 26.50 -14.11
C PHE A 124 -6.29 25.39 -13.76
N ASP A 125 -7.54 25.78 -13.45
CA ASP A 125 -8.59 24.85 -13.01
C ASP A 125 -8.85 23.76 -14.07
N LYS A 126 -8.94 24.16 -15.34
CA LYS A 126 -9.15 23.25 -16.47
C LYS A 126 -7.98 22.29 -16.68
N GLU A 127 -6.75 22.80 -16.68
CA GLU A 127 -5.55 21.96 -16.87
C GLU A 127 -5.34 20.98 -15.70
N TYR A 128 -5.60 21.42 -14.47
CA TYR A 128 -5.53 20.54 -13.29
C TYR A 128 -6.56 19.41 -13.37
N ALA A 129 -7.83 19.73 -13.67
CA ALA A 129 -8.88 18.74 -13.82
C ALA A 129 -8.65 17.79 -15.00
N ALA A 130 -8.08 18.27 -16.11
CA ALA A 130 -7.77 17.45 -17.28
C ALA A 130 -6.56 16.53 -17.06
N SER A 131 -5.43 17.09 -16.61
CA SER A 131 -4.15 16.37 -16.54
C SER A 131 -3.97 15.54 -15.26
N ILE A 132 -4.25 16.12 -14.09
CA ILE A 132 -4.10 15.46 -12.78
C ILE A 132 -5.38 14.74 -12.38
N GLY A 133 -6.54 15.33 -12.67
CA GLY A 133 -7.82 14.66 -12.54
C GLY A 133 -7.96 13.51 -13.54
N VAL A 134 -8.38 13.80 -14.77
CA VAL A 134 -8.85 12.76 -15.69
C VAL A 134 -7.74 11.90 -16.29
N ALA A 135 -6.62 12.48 -16.73
CA ALA A 135 -5.57 11.72 -17.42
C ALA A 135 -4.76 10.84 -16.46
N ALA A 136 -4.18 11.41 -15.40
CA ALA A 136 -3.40 10.66 -14.41
C ALA A 136 -4.21 9.51 -13.77
N HIS A 137 -5.49 9.74 -13.41
CA HIS A 137 -6.31 8.67 -12.84
C HIS A 137 -6.66 7.55 -13.82
N LYS A 138 -6.77 7.81 -15.13
CA LYS A 138 -6.92 6.74 -16.13
C LYS A 138 -5.68 5.85 -16.18
N ASP A 139 -4.50 6.46 -16.14
CA ASP A 139 -3.23 5.73 -16.09
C ASP A 139 -3.04 4.99 -14.75
N ALA A 140 -3.43 5.60 -13.62
CA ALA A 140 -3.40 4.98 -12.30
C ALA A 140 -4.37 3.79 -12.19
N VAL A 141 -5.64 3.95 -12.59
CA VAL A 141 -6.63 2.85 -12.65
C VAL A 141 -6.10 1.70 -13.51
N LYS A 142 -5.49 1.99 -14.66
CA LYS A 142 -4.87 0.95 -15.50
C LYS A 142 -3.69 0.28 -14.79
N LEU A 143 -2.78 1.06 -14.19
CA LEU A 143 -1.59 0.54 -13.49
C LEU A 143 -1.97 -0.39 -12.32
N PHE A 144 -2.95 0.00 -11.51
CA PHE A 144 -3.42 -0.78 -10.37
C PHE A 144 -4.26 -1.98 -10.81
N THR A 145 -5.06 -1.86 -11.89
CA THR A 145 -5.75 -3.01 -12.50
C THR A 145 -4.74 -4.06 -12.98
N ASP A 146 -3.72 -3.63 -13.74
CA ASP A 146 -2.64 -4.51 -14.22
C ASP A 146 -1.93 -5.19 -13.05
N ALA A 147 -1.58 -4.45 -11.99
CA ALA A 147 -0.85 -4.98 -10.84
C ALA A 147 -1.68 -5.95 -9.99
N SER A 148 -2.97 -5.68 -9.79
CA SER A 148 -3.90 -6.59 -9.08
C SER A 148 -4.01 -7.98 -9.73
N GLN A 149 -3.62 -8.10 -11.00
CA GLN A 149 -3.61 -9.36 -11.75
C GLN A 149 -2.19 -9.93 -11.85
N LYS A 150 -1.23 -9.10 -12.26
CA LYS A 150 0.11 -9.49 -12.74
C LYS A 150 1.21 -9.51 -11.69
N ALA A 151 1.01 -8.86 -10.53
CA ALA A 151 2.03 -8.86 -9.49
C ALA A 151 2.38 -10.29 -9.04
N SER A 152 3.65 -10.55 -8.74
CA SER A 152 4.11 -11.85 -8.25
C SER A 152 4.03 -11.94 -6.72
N ASP A 153 4.40 -10.86 -6.03
CA ASP A 153 4.26 -10.77 -4.57
C ASP A 153 2.77 -10.60 -4.15
N PRO A 154 2.27 -11.41 -3.20
CA PRO A 154 0.86 -11.41 -2.82
C PRO A 154 0.43 -10.13 -2.09
N ASP A 155 1.31 -9.49 -1.33
CA ASP A 155 1.00 -8.26 -0.59
C ASP A 155 0.94 -7.06 -1.55
N ILE A 156 1.83 -7.02 -2.54
CA ILE A 156 1.81 -6.02 -3.62
C ILE A 156 0.55 -6.19 -4.49
N LYS A 157 0.14 -7.44 -4.76
CA LYS A 157 -1.13 -7.73 -5.44
C LYS A 157 -2.34 -7.26 -4.63
N ALA A 158 -2.36 -7.57 -3.33
CA ALA A 158 -3.44 -7.18 -2.43
C ALA A 158 -3.54 -5.66 -2.26
N PHE A 159 -2.42 -4.96 -2.14
CA PHE A 159 -2.36 -3.49 -2.12
C PHE A 159 -2.94 -2.88 -3.41
N ALA A 160 -2.55 -3.40 -4.58
CA ALA A 160 -3.08 -2.93 -5.85
C ALA A 160 -4.60 -3.13 -5.95
N ALA A 161 -5.11 -4.30 -5.55
CA ALA A 161 -6.54 -4.60 -5.53
C ALA A 161 -7.34 -3.75 -4.51
N LYS A 162 -6.79 -3.51 -3.32
CA LYS A 162 -7.39 -2.70 -2.24
C LYS A 162 -7.54 -1.23 -2.65
N THR A 163 -6.55 -0.68 -3.35
CA THR A 163 -6.50 0.76 -3.69
C THR A 163 -7.30 1.10 -4.95
N LEU A 164 -7.47 0.14 -5.87
CA LEU A 164 -8.15 0.35 -7.16
C LEU A 164 -9.56 1.01 -7.07
N PRO A 165 -10.46 0.64 -6.13
CA PRO A 165 -11.79 1.28 -6.05
C PRO A 165 -11.73 2.77 -5.70
N ALA A 166 -10.75 3.21 -4.90
CA ALA A 166 -10.58 4.63 -4.59
C ALA A 166 -10.14 5.43 -5.82
N LEU A 167 -9.19 4.89 -6.60
CA LEU A 167 -8.74 5.50 -7.85
C LEU A 167 -9.86 5.59 -8.91
N GLN A 168 -10.74 4.58 -8.95
CA GLN A 168 -11.93 4.60 -9.79
C GLN A 168 -12.90 5.72 -9.35
N HIS A 169 -13.14 5.87 -8.05
CA HIS A 169 -13.99 6.93 -7.52
C HIS A 169 -13.39 8.33 -7.76
N HIS A 170 -12.09 8.52 -7.55
CA HIS A 170 -11.42 9.79 -7.88
C HIS A 170 -11.49 10.11 -9.38
N LEU A 171 -11.42 9.09 -10.26
CA LEU A 171 -11.65 9.27 -11.70
C LEU A 171 -13.09 9.73 -12.00
N GLU A 172 -14.10 9.19 -11.32
CA GLU A 172 -15.50 9.67 -11.45
C GLU A 172 -15.62 11.14 -11.03
N MET A 173 -15.07 11.49 -9.86
CA MET A 173 -15.01 12.88 -9.37
C MET A 173 -14.29 13.81 -10.36
N ALA A 174 -13.17 13.37 -10.94
CA ALA A 174 -12.40 14.13 -11.92
C ALA A 174 -13.19 14.38 -13.21
N ASN A 175 -13.90 13.37 -13.73
CA ASN A 175 -14.75 13.54 -14.91
C ASN A 175 -15.92 14.50 -14.63
N ALA A 176 -16.52 14.43 -13.44
CA ALA A 176 -17.58 15.35 -13.03
C ALA A 176 -17.06 16.79 -12.91
N LEU A 177 -15.90 17.00 -12.28
CA LEU A 177 -15.23 18.30 -12.18
C LEU A 177 -14.88 18.87 -13.56
N HIS A 178 -14.23 18.08 -14.42
CA HIS A 178 -13.87 18.47 -15.77
C HIS A 178 -15.10 18.87 -16.61
N THR A 179 -16.21 18.14 -16.46
CA THR A 179 -17.49 18.47 -17.11
C THR A 179 -18.13 19.74 -16.55
N ALA A 180 -17.98 20.01 -15.24
CA ALA A 180 -18.48 21.25 -14.63
C ALA A 180 -17.69 22.48 -15.08
N LEU A 181 -16.36 22.36 -15.23
CA LEU A 181 -15.47 23.42 -15.70
C LEU A 181 -15.58 23.71 -17.20
N ALA A 182 -16.14 22.78 -17.99
CA ALA A 182 -16.35 22.95 -19.43
C ALA A 182 -17.59 23.80 -19.80
N LYS A 183 -18.41 24.18 -18.80
CA LYS A 183 -19.58 25.05 -18.94
C LYS A 183 -19.21 26.52 -18.83
#